data_AF-E5Y9U3-F1
#
_entry.id   AF-E5Y9U3-F1
#
_cell.length_a   1.000
_cell.length_b   1.000
_cell.length_c   1.000
_cell.angle_alpha   90.00
_cell.angle_beta   90.00
_cell.angle_gamma   90.00
#
_symmetry.space_group_name_H-M   'P 1'
#
loop_
_entity.id
_entity.type
_entity.pdbx_description
1 polymer ?
#
loop_
_entity_poly.entity_id
_entity_poly.type
_entity_poly.pdbx_seq_one_letter_code
_entity_poly.pdbx_strand_id
1 'polypeptide(L)'
;MERTYVTTSLEVARVANRKHGQVLRDIDRLRVILPDTKAPEFEAARRTDAKGNSLRYYLLTPYALALLDVGQGKSALRWKGEKLL
;
A
#
# COMPACT_ATOMS: atom_id res chain seq x y z
N MET A 1 -14.76 -3.73 14.91
CA MET A 1 -14.69 -2.61 13.94
C MET A 1 -14.24 -3.19 12.62
N GLU A 2 -15.04 -3.04 11.58
CA GLU A 2 -14.69 -3.43 10.22
C GLU A 2 -13.51 -2.59 9.73
N ARG A 3 -12.49 -3.21 9.14
CA ARG A 3 -11.35 -2.46 8.60
C ARG A 3 -11.72 -1.89 7.24
N THR A 4 -11.63 -0.57 7.12
CA THR A 4 -11.84 0.12 5.85
C THR A 4 -10.52 0.17 5.07
N TYR A 5 -10.48 -0.51 3.92
CA TYR A 5 -9.41 -0.38 2.95
C TYR A 5 -9.71 0.79 2.01
N VAL A 6 -8.72 1.65 1.77
CA VAL A 6 -8.88 2.85 0.92
C VAL A 6 -8.21 2.73 -0.44
N THR A 7 -7.27 1.78 -0.59
CA THR A 7 -6.57 1.54 -1.86
C THR A 7 -5.83 0.19 -1.83
N THR A 8 -5.10 -0.11 -2.90
CA THR A 8 -4.24 -1.29 -3.03
C THR A 8 -2.80 -0.91 -3.33
N SER A 9 -1.84 -1.80 -3.05
CA SER A 9 -0.43 -1.58 -3.43
C SER A 9 -0.21 -1.50 -4.95
N LEU A 10 -1.11 -2.08 -5.75
CA LEU A 10 -1.12 -1.94 -7.21
C LEU A 10 -1.47 -0.49 -7.62
N GLU A 11 -2.49 0.06 -6.97
CA GLU A 11 -2.96 1.43 -7.23
C GLU A 11 -1.94 2.47 -6.75
N VAL A 12 -1.31 2.24 -5.60
CA VAL A 12 -0.16 3.05 -5.13
C VAL A 12 0.97 3.03 -6.16
N ALA A 13 1.32 1.86 -6.70
CA ALA A 13 2.36 1.75 -7.72
C ALA A 13 1.99 2.52 -9.00
N ARG A 14 0.72 2.43 -9.43
CA ARG A 14 0.19 3.14 -10.60
C ARG A 14 0.27 4.66 -10.42
N VAL A 15 -0.26 5.19 -9.32
CA VAL A 15 -0.31 6.64 -9.04
C VAL A 15 1.09 7.21 -8.82
N ALA A 16 1.96 6.47 -8.12
CA ALA A 16 3.35 6.88 -7.90
C ALA A 16 4.25 6.73 -9.14
N ASN A 17 3.73 6.20 -10.26
CA ASN A 17 4.48 5.85 -11.46
C ASN A 17 5.74 5.00 -11.16
N ARG A 18 5.56 3.95 -10.34
CA ARG A 18 6.63 3.05 -9.88
C ARG A 18 6.32 1.60 -10.22
N LYS A 19 7.36 0.77 -10.29
CA LYS A 19 7.20 -0.68 -10.42
C LYS A 19 6.53 -1.24 -9.16
N HIS A 20 5.50 -2.07 -9.31
CA HIS A 20 4.81 -2.70 -8.18
C HIS A 20 5.74 -3.46 -7.24
N GLY A 21 6.76 -4.13 -7.78
CA GLY A 21 7.77 -4.82 -6.98
C GLY A 21 8.62 -3.91 -6.07
N GLN A 22 8.70 -2.60 -6.33
CA GLN A 22 9.32 -1.65 -5.40
C GLN A 22 8.39 -1.36 -4.22
N VAL A 23 7.09 -1.15 -4.49
CA VAL A 23 6.08 -0.95 -3.45
C VAL A 23 5.96 -2.18 -2.55
N LEU A 24 6.04 -3.39 -3.11
CA LEU A 24 6.06 -4.63 -2.31
C LEU A 24 7.25 -4.68 -1.35
N ARG A 25 8.44 -4.29 -1.82
CA ARG A 25 9.64 -4.22 -0.97
C ARG A 25 9.51 -3.19 0.15
N ASP A 26 8.92 -2.04 -0.13
CA ASP A 26 8.66 -1.00 0.87
C ASP A 26 7.66 -1.51 1.93
N ILE A 27 6.60 -2.20 1.52
CA ILE A 27 5.64 -2.85 2.44
C ILE A 27 6.34 -3.93 3.28
N ASP A 28 7.13 -4.81 2.67
CA ASP A 28 7.80 -5.88 3.40
C ASP A 28 8.79 -5.32 4.44
N ARG A 29 9.49 -4.21 4.14
CA ARG A 29 10.32 -3.47 5.12
C ARG A 29 9.50 -2.88 6.26
N LEU A 30 8.37 -2.23 5.96
CA LEU A 30 7.48 -1.68 6.98
C LEU A 30 6.94 -2.79 7.90
N ARG A 31 6.54 -3.93 7.34
CA ARG A 31 6.04 -5.07 8.12
C ARG A 31 7.08 -5.70 9.04
N VAL A 32 8.37 -5.54 8.76
CA VAL A 32 9.45 -6.01 9.64
C VAL A 32 9.65 -5.09 10.85
N ILE A 33 9.43 -3.78 10.69
CA ILE A 33 9.66 -2.80 11.78
C ILE A 33 8.41 -2.51 12.61
N LEU A 34 7.22 -2.81 12.07
CA LEU A 34 5.96 -2.58 12.74
C LEU A 34 5.66 -3.71 13.74
N PRO A 35 5.00 -3.40 14.88
CA PRO A 35 4.47 -4.44 15.76
C PRO A 35 3.48 -5.35 15.04
N ASP A 36 3.38 -6.62 15.43
CA ASP A 36 2.47 -7.59 14.84
C ASP A 36 1.00 -7.15 14.85
N THR A 37 0.61 -6.33 15.84
CA THR A 37 -0.73 -5.73 15.94
C THR A 37 -1.07 -4.82 14.76
N LYS A 38 -0.07 -4.37 14.00
CA LYS A 38 -0.20 -3.53 12.79
C LYS A 38 -0.05 -4.32 11.49
N ALA A 39 0.24 -5.61 11.54
CA ALA A 39 0.25 -6.46 10.34
C ALA A 39 -1.05 -6.37 9.51
N PRO A 40 -2.26 -6.26 10.12
CA PRO A 40 -3.49 -6.17 9.35
C PRO A 40 -3.72 -4.83 8.64
N GLU A 41 -2.87 -3.83 8.86
CA GLU A 41 -2.90 -2.57 8.08
C GLU A 41 -2.46 -2.84 6.62
N PHE A 42 -1.72 -3.94 6.39
CA PHE A 42 -1.29 -4.45 5.10
C PHE A 42 -1.89 -5.86 4.88
N GLU A 43 -3.16 -5.94 4.51
CA GLU A 43 -3.80 -7.24 4.25
C GLU A 43 -3.33 -7.81 2.90
N ALA A 44 -2.72 -8.99 2.93
CA ALA A 44 -2.24 -9.64 1.72
C ALA A 44 -3.40 -10.21 0.89
N ALA A 45 -3.42 -9.88 -0.40
CA ALA A 45 -4.40 -10.37 -1.36
C ALA A 45 -3.71 -10.91 -2.62
N ARG A 46 -4.45 -11.66 -3.42
CA ARG A 46 -4.00 -12.20 -4.70
C ARG A 46 -5.01 -11.89 -5.80
N ARG A 47 -4.52 -11.59 -6.99
CA ARG A 47 -5.34 -11.52 -8.21
C ARG A 47 -4.65 -12.26 -9.33
N THR A 48 -5.42 -12.79 -10.25
CA THR A 48 -4.89 -13.35 -11.49
C THR A 48 -4.69 -12.22 -12.49
N ASP A 49 -3.51 -12.15 -13.12
CA ASP A 49 -3.25 -11.20 -14.19
C ASP A 49 -3.81 -11.68 -15.54
N ALA A 50 -3.73 -10.82 -16.56
CA ALA A 50 -4.21 -11.16 -17.91
C ALA A 50 -3.45 -12.33 -18.57
N LYS A 51 -2.30 -12.73 -18.02
CA LYS A 51 -1.47 -13.85 -18.48
C LYS A 51 -1.70 -15.12 -17.65
N GLY A 52 -2.65 -15.11 -16.71
CA GLY A 52 -2.94 -16.22 -15.82
C GLY A 52 -2.01 -16.34 -14.60
N ASN A 53 -1.10 -15.40 -14.39
CA ASN A 53 -0.19 -15.45 -13.24
C ASN A 53 -0.87 -14.93 -11.97
N SER A 54 -0.59 -15.60 -10.85
CA SER A 54 -1.00 -15.11 -9.52
C SER A 54 -0.10 -13.94 -9.10
N LEU A 55 -0.68 -12.74 -9.03
CA LEU A 55 -0.02 -11.56 -8.50
C LEU A 55 -0.43 -11.30 -7.06
N ARG A 56 0.55 -11.27 -6.17
CA ARG A 56 0.38 -10.82 -4.78
C ARG A 56 0.31 -9.31 -4.73
N TYR A 57 -0.65 -8.77 -3.99
CA TYR A 57 -0.73 -7.35 -3.65
C TYR A 57 -1.23 -7.18 -2.21
N TYR A 58 -1.39 -5.94 -1.77
CA TYR A 58 -1.89 -5.64 -0.44
C TYR A 58 -3.07 -4.67 -0.51
N LEU A 59 -4.09 -4.92 0.31
CA LEU A 59 -5.12 -3.94 0.64
C LEU A 59 -4.57 -3.04 1.75
N LEU A 60 -4.75 -1.73 1.58
CA LEU A 60 -4.14 -0.72 2.44
C LEU A 60 -5.22 0.07 3.16
N THR A 61 -5.11 0.12 4.48
CA THR A 61 -5.85 1.07 5.31
C THR A 61 -5.28 2.50 5.12
N PRO A 62 -5.97 3.55 5.59
CA PRO A 62 -5.41 4.90 5.59
C PRO A 62 -4.05 4.99 6.30
N TYR A 63 -3.89 4.22 7.39
CA TYR A 63 -2.65 4.19 8.17
C TYR A 63 -1.50 3.55 7.37
N ALA A 64 -1.73 2.39 6.74
CA ALA A 64 -0.74 1.75 5.89
C ALA A 64 -0.34 2.61 4.69
N LEU A 65 -1.30 3.30 4.09
CA LEU A 65 -1.04 4.23 3.00
C LEU A 65 -0.13 5.38 3.45
N ALA A 66 -0.42 5.99 4.61
CA ALA A 66 0.41 7.06 5.17
C ALA A 66 1.85 6.60 5.46
N LEU A 67 2.05 5.36 5.94
CA LEU A 67 3.39 4.84 6.20
C LEU A 67 4.21 4.60 4.93
N LEU A 68 3.59 4.14 3.85
CA LEU A 68 4.28 3.97 2.55
C LEU A 68 4.76 5.31 1.98
N ASP A 69 4.10 6.40 2.36
CA ASP A 69 4.38 7.75 1.94
C ASP A 69 5.47 8.41 2.81
N VAL A 70 5.41 8.22 4.13
CA VAL A 70 6.44 8.66 5.09
C VAL A 70 7.78 7.97 4.83
N GLY A 71 7.78 6.68 4.48
CA GLY A 71 8.99 5.94 4.09
C GLY A 71 9.68 6.43 2.81
N GLN A 72 9.06 7.36 2.07
CA GLN A 72 9.56 7.87 0.78
C GLN A 72 10.00 9.34 0.83
N GLY A 73 9.98 9.98 2.00
CA GLY A 73 10.45 11.37 2.19
C GLY A 73 9.67 12.42 1.38
N LYS A 74 8.58 12.03 0.72
CA LYS A 74 7.74 12.89 -0.10
C LYS A 74 6.28 12.61 0.24
N SER A 75 5.80 13.36 1.22
CA SER A 75 4.46 13.96 1.23
C SER A 75 3.26 13.09 1.59
N ALA A 76 3.13 12.80 2.90
CA ALA A 76 1.84 12.64 3.61
C ALA A 76 0.83 13.79 3.32
N LEU A 77 1.29 14.87 2.69
CA LEU A 77 0.55 16.05 2.24
C LEU A 77 0.02 15.97 0.80
N ARG A 78 0.60 15.17 -0.12
CA ARG A 78 0.12 15.13 -1.52
C ARG A 78 -1.19 14.36 -1.66
N TRP A 79 -1.43 13.35 -0.81
CA TRP A 79 -2.68 12.59 -0.85
C TRP A 79 -3.89 13.37 -0.29
N LYS A 80 -3.66 14.27 0.68
CA LYS A 80 -4.72 15.12 1.23
C LYS A 80 -5.16 16.24 0.27
N GLY A 81 -4.33 16.60 -0.70
CA GLY A 81 -4.62 17.69 -1.64
C GLY A 81 -5.56 17.31 -2.79
N GLU A 82 -5.50 16.07 -3.28
CA GLU A 82 -6.29 15.64 -4.46
C GLU A 82 -7.67 15.03 -4.12
N LYS A 83 -7.95 14.74 -2.85
CA LYS A 83 -9.23 14.17 -2.41
C LYS A 83 -10.07 15.08 -1.50
N LEU A 84 -9.59 16.29 -1.20
CA LEU A 84 -10.30 17.29 -0.38
C LEU A 84 -10.44 18.66 -1.07
N LEU A 85 -10.24 18.73 -2.38
CA LEU A 85 -10.64 19.86 -3.23
C LEU A 85 -11.58 19.36 -4.31
#